data_AF-A0A399YIE8-F1
#
_entry.id   AF-A0A399YIE8-F1
#
_cell.length_a   1.000
_cell.length_b   1.000
_cell.length_c   1.000
_cell.angle_alpha   90.00
_cell.angle_beta   90.00
_cell.angle_gamma   90.00
#
_symmetry.space_group_name_H-M   'P 1'
#
loop_
_entity.id
_entity.type
_entity.pdbx_description
1 polymer ?
#
loop_
_entity_poly.entity_id
_entity_poly.type
_entity_poly.pdbx_seq_one_letter_code
_entity_poly.pdbx_strand_id
1 'polypeptide(L)'
;AVTGAGVTAYLRRGDGEVPARGVPLLTAAGARVGSVSRSYGEGGPVLVVDVDDGPPGRPYTCRLRLADGSSRDVATWSLAEHGPNSWVVEVPAGEVTAVELVAEGGAVWSRAQL
;
A
#
# COMPACT_ATOMS: atom_id res chain seq x y z
N ALA A 1 -3.89 -34.45 -42.89
CA ALA A 1 -3.06 -33.34 -42.38
C ALA A 1 -3.91 -32.09 -42.42
N VAL A 2 -4.30 -31.56 -41.26
CA VAL A 2 -5.10 -30.33 -41.18
C VAL A 2 -4.18 -29.19 -40.75
N THR A 3 -4.09 -28.19 -41.63
CA THR A 3 -3.34 -26.96 -41.44
C THR A 3 -4.02 -26.12 -40.36
N GLY A 4 -3.39 -25.97 -39.20
CA GLY A 4 -3.87 -25.09 -38.14
C GLY A 4 -3.41 -23.65 -38.40
N ALA A 5 -4.34 -22.81 -38.87
CA ALA A 5 -4.17 -21.37 -38.88
C ALA A 5 -4.23 -20.84 -37.43
N GLY A 6 -3.10 -20.41 -36.90
CA GLY A 6 -3.04 -19.69 -35.63
C GLY A 6 -3.52 -18.26 -35.84
N VAL A 7 -4.75 -17.96 -35.42
CA VAL A 7 -5.22 -16.58 -35.28
C VAL A 7 -4.57 -16.00 -34.02
N THR A 8 -3.63 -15.07 -34.19
CA THR A 8 -3.22 -14.17 -33.11
C THR A 8 -4.37 -13.20 -32.86
N ALA A 9 -5.19 -13.49 -31.85
CA ALA A 9 -6.14 -12.53 -31.34
C ALA A 9 -5.36 -11.38 -30.68
N TYR A 10 -5.29 -10.23 -31.36
CA TYR A 10 -5.01 -8.95 -30.72
C TYR A 10 -6.16 -8.67 -29.75
N LEU A 11 -5.96 -8.90 -28.45
CA LEU A 11 -6.88 -8.35 -27.45
C LEU A 11 -6.69 -6.84 -27.41
N ARG A 12 -7.53 -6.19 -28.21
CA ARG A 12 -7.81 -4.76 -28.24
C ARG A 12 -8.34 -4.35 -26.86
N ARG A 13 -7.63 -3.41 -26.22
CA ARG A 13 -8.07 -2.50 -25.14
C ARG A 13 -9.53 -2.69 -24.73
N GLY A 14 -9.75 -3.52 -23.71
CA GLY A 14 -10.86 -3.33 -22.79
C GLY A 14 -10.35 -2.44 -21.66
N ASP A 15 -11.12 -1.43 -21.28
CA ASP A 15 -11.04 -0.76 -19.99
C ASP A 15 -10.90 -1.82 -18.90
N GLY A 16 -9.65 -2.11 -18.52
CA GLY A 16 -9.38 -2.79 -17.28
C GLY A 16 -9.69 -1.77 -16.21
N GLU A 17 -10.86 -1.87 -15.61
CA GLU A 17 -11.10 -1.30 -14.29
C GLU A 17 -9.93 -1.75 -13.42
N VAL A 18 -8.98 -0.84 -13.20
CA VAL A 18 -7.85 -1.09 -12.31
C VAL A 18 -8.49 -1.30 -10.94
N PRO A 19 -8.43 -2.51 -10.35
CA PRO A 19 -9.19 -2.81 -9.15
C PRO A 19 -8.77 -1.85 -8.03
N ALA A 20 -9.75 -1.10 -7.53
CA ALA A 20 -9.72 -0.13 -6.43
C ALA A 20 -8.39 0.64 -6.24
N ARG A 21 -8.36 1.91 -6.66
CA ARG A 21 -7.32 2.85 -6.21
C ARG A 21 -7.22 2.73 -4.69
N GLY A 22 -6.08 2.26 -4.18
CA GLY A 22 -5.90 2.01 -2.75
C GLY A 22 -6.34 3.21 -1.91
N VAL A 23 -6.74 2.95 -0.67
CA VAL A 23 -7.16 3.98 0.28
C VAL A 23 -6.05 5.03 0.38
N PRO A 24 -6.34 6.33 0.22
CA PRO A 24 -5.30 7.35 0.18
C PRO A 24 -4.59 7.47 1.53
N LEU A 25 -3.25 7.54 1.48
CA LEU A 25 -2.44 8.02 2.60
C LEU A 25 -2.43 9.54 2.56
N LEU A 26 -2.98 10.16 3.60
CA LEU A 26 -3.12 11.60 3.69
C LEU A 26 -2.28 12.13 4.86
N THR A 27 -1.60 13.25 4.66
CA THR A 27 -1.01 14.04 5.75
C THR A 27 -2.10 14.66 6.63
N ALA A 28 -1.72 15.20 7.79
CA ALA A 28 -2.64 15.96 8.64
C ALA A 28 -3.28 17.17 7.93
N ALA A 29 -2.62 17.73 6.91
CA ALA A 29 -3.14 18.82 6.08
C ALA A 29 -4.06 18.33 4.93
N GLY A 30 -4.29 17.02 4.81
CA GLY A 30 -5.10 16.43 3.75
C GLY A 30 -4.38 16.20 2.42
N ALA A 31 -3.08 16.50 2.33
CA ALA A 31 -2.29 16.21 1.12
C ALA A 31 -2.08 14.71 0.97
N ARG A 32 -2.34 14.16 -0.22
CA ARG A 32 -2.09 12.76 -0.53
C ARG A 32 -0.61 12.53 -0.77
N VAL A 33 -0.05 11.53 -0.08
CA VAL A 33 1.34 11.11 -0.20
C VAL A 33 1.48 9.68 -0.73
N GLY A 34 0.38 8.97 -0.94
CA GLY A 34 0.40 7.59 -1.40
C GLY A 34 -0.95 6.88 -1.27
N SER A 35 -0.91 5.57 -1.13
CA SER A 35 -2.08 4.73 -0.89
C SER A 35 -1.76 3.43 -0.16
N VAL A 36 -2.81 2.83 0.41
CA VAL A 36 -2.77 1.48 1.00
C VAL A 36 -3.81 0.61 0.30
N SER A 37 -3.39 -0.56 -0.14
CA SER A 37 -4.26 -1.55 -0.79
C SER A 37 -4.29 -2.85 0.01
N ARG A 38 -5.47 -3.45 0.18
CA ARG A 38 -5.60 -4.80 0.74
C ARG A 38 -5.22 -5.82 -0.33
N SER A 39 -4.44 -6.83 0.05
CA SER A 39 -4.03 -7.93 -0.82
C SER A 39 -3.89 -9.23 -0.01
N TYR A 40 -3.47 -10.30 -0.66
CA TYR A 40 -3.23 -11.61 -0.05
C TYR A 40 -1.88 -12.17 -0.54
N GLY A 41 -1.07 -12.64 0.40
CA GLY A 41 0.15 -13.40 0.16
C GLY A 41 -0.01 -14.86 0.61
N GLU A 42 1.06 -15.65 0.51
CA GLU A 42 1.07 -17.06 0.92
C GLU A 42 0.73 -17.25 2.40
N GLY A 43 1.15 -16.30 3.25
CA GLY A 43 0.89 -16.29 4.70
C GLY A 43 -0.48 -15.71 5.11
N GLY A 44 -1.32 -15.28 4.18
CA GLY A 44 -2.63 -14.69 4.45
C GLY A 44 -2.77 -13.22 4.03
N PRO A 45 -3.64 -12.43 4.68
CA PRO A 45 -3.90 -11.05 4.28
C PRO A 45 -2.67 -10.16 4.49
N VAL A 46 -2.41 -9.30 3.52
CA VAL A 46 -1.33 -8.30 3.56
C VAL A 46 -1.87 -6.94 3.14
N LEU A 47 -1.15 -5.89 3.51
CA LEU A 47 -1.34 -4.54 2.98
C LEU A 47 -0.17 -4.21 2.08
N VAL A 48 -0.46 -3.63 0.93
CA VAL A 48 0.54 -2.99 0.07
C VAL A 48 0.49 -1.50 0.36
N VAL A 49 1.63 -0.94 0.77
CA VAL A 49 1.78 0.48 1.10
C VAL A 49 2.65 1.10 0.01
N ASP A 50 2.06 2.01 -0.74
CA ASP A 50 2.74 2.80 -1.77
C ASP A 50 2.85 4.26 -1.29
N VAL A 51 4.05 4.83 -1.39
CA VAL A 51 4.32 6.24 -1.08
C VAL A 51 4.86 6.93 -2.32
N ASP A 52 4.11 7.90 -2.84
CA ASP A 52 4.42 8.61 -4.08
C ASP A 52 5.21 9.91 -3.83
N ASP A 53 5.02 10.53 -2.65
CA ASP A 53 5.62 11.83 -2.32
C ASP A 53 6.00 11.90 -0.83
N GLY A 54 7.16 12.47 -0.54
CA GLY A 54 7.66 12.66 0.81
C GLY A 54 9.16 12.96 0.88
N PRO A 55 9.68 13.40 2.05
CA PRO A 55 11.10 13.67 2.23
C PRO A 55 11.95 12.40 2.03
N PRO A 56 12.84 12.35 1.03
CA PRO A 56 13.70 11.19 0.80
C PRO A 56 14.71 11.02 1.94
N GLY A 57 15.18 9.79 2.14
CA GLY A 57 16.09 9.40 3.20
C GLY A 57 15.45 9.37 4.60
N ARG A 58 14.23 9.88 4.77
CA ARG A 58 13.57 9.93 6.07
C ARG A 58 12.98 8.57 6.45
N PRO A 59 13.26 8.05 7.66
CA PRO A 59 12.66 6.82 8.14
C PRO A 59 11.22 7.06 8.61
N TYR A 60 10.36 6.09 8.32
CA TYR A 60 8.99 6.01 8.81
C TYR A 60 8.71 4.63 9.37
N THR A 61 8.07 4.59 10.53
CA THR A 61 7.52 3.37 11.10
C THR A 61 6.08 3.20 10.59
N CYS A 62 5.81 2.04 10.00
CA CYS A 62 4.45 1.64 9.66
C CYS A 62 3.76 1.11 10.91
N ARG A 63 2.70 1.79 11.33
CA ARG A 63 1.87 1.42 12.46
C ARG A 63 0.46 1.10 12.01
N LEU A 64 -0.01 -0.08 12.38
CA LEU A 64 -1.40 -0.49 12.18
C LEU A 64 -2.23 -0.08 13.39
N ARG A 65 -3.44 0.43 13.15
CA ARG A 65 -4.49 0.57 14.17
C ARG A 65 -5.48 -0.56 14.02
N LEU A 66 -5.80 -1.20 15.14
CA LEU A 66 -6.73 -2.32 15.18
C LEU A 66 -8.09 -1.86 15.71
N ALA A 67 -9.16 -2.59 15.37
CA ALA A 67 -10.52 -2.29 15.81
C ALA A 67 -10.70 -2.39 17.34
N ASP A 68 -9.84 -3.14 18.03
CA ASP A 68 -9.80 -3.21 19.50
C ASP A 68 -9.18 -1.97 20.17
N GLY A 69 -8.77 -0.98 19.37
CA GLY A 69 -8.13 0.27 19.83
C GLY A 69 -6.62 0.17 20.04
N SER A 70 -6.04 -1.03 19.95
CA SER A 70 -4.60 -1.22 20.04
C SER A 70 -3.89 -0.79 18.76
N SER A 71 -2.56 -0.69 18.83
CA SER A 71 -1.71 -0.41 17.68
C SER A 71 -0.50 -1.32 17.64
N ARG A 72 -0.03 -1.61 16.42
CA ARG A 72 1.17 -2.44 16.19
C ARG A 72 2.08 -1.80 15.18
N ASP A 73 3.33 -1.61 15.58
CA ASP A 73 4.41 -1.23 14.66
C ASP A 73 4.89 -2.50 13.97
N VAL A 74 4.82 -2.52 12.65
CA VAL A 74 5.00 -3.75 11.84
C VAL A 74 6.21 -3.68 10.93
N ALA A 75 6.68 -2.47 10.61
CA ALA A 75 7.88 -2.29 9.81
C ALA A 75 8.44 -0.87 9.98
N THR A 76 9.69 -0.68 9.57
CA THR A 76 10.30 0.65 9.42
C THR A 76 11.09 0.68 8.12
N TRP A 77 10.87 1.72 7.32
CA TRP A 77 11.52 1.91 6.03
C TRP A 77 11.94 3.36 5.87
N SER A 78 12.97 3.60 5.06
CA SER A 78 13.30 4.95 4.60
C SER A 78 12.80 5.14 3.18
N LEU A 79 12.25 6.32 2.88
CA LEU A 79 11.86 6.66 1.51
C LEU A 79 13.11 6.79 0.64
N ALA A 80 13.15 6.08 -0.48
CA ALA A 80 14.17 6.24 -1.50
C ALA A 80 13.97 7.57 -2.24
N GLU A 81 15.07 8.19 -2.64
CA GLU A 81 15.06 9.38 -3.52
C GLU A 81 14.62 9.03 -4.94
N HIS A 82 14.98 7.82 -5.40
CA HIS A 82 14.67 7.32 -6.73
C HIS A 82 14.19 5.87 -6.63
N GLY A 83 13.07 5.57 -7.29
CA GLY A 83 12.50 4.22 -7.36
C GLY A 83 11.16 4.09 -6.63
N PRO A 84 10.52 2.91 -6.73
CA PRO A 84 9.23 2.70 -6.11
C PRO A 84 9.40 2.61 -4.59
N ASN A 85 8.67 3.45 -3.87
CA ASN A 85 8.51 3.36 -2.43
C ASN A 85 7.26 2.51 -2.16
N SER A 86 7.41 1.20 -2.30
CA SER A 86 6.32 0.21 -2.16
C SER A 86 6.75 -0.93 -1.25
N TRP A 87 5.92 -1.26 -0.26
CA TRP A 87 6.21 -2.29 0.73
C TRP A 87 4.99 -3.16 1.01
N VAL A 88 5.24 -4.44 1.29
CA VAL A 88 4.22 -5.39 1.75
C VAL A 88 4.30 -5.49 3.28
N VAL A 89 3.15 -5.38 3.92
CA VAL A 89 2.98 -5.42 5.37
C VAL A 89 2.07 -6.60 5.72
N GLU A 90 2.57 -7.51 6.54
CA GLU A 90 1.74 -8.59 7.07
C GLU A 90 0.69 -8.03 8.04
N VAL A 91 -0.55 -8.49 7.89
CA VAL A 91 -1.65 -8.10 8.78
C VAL A 91 -1.68 -9.06 9.97
N PRO A 92 -1.52 -8.56 11.21
CA PRO A 92 -1.69 -9.40 12.39
C PRO A 92 -3.15 -9.84 12.52
N ALA A 93 -3.40 -10.86 13.35
CA ALA A 93 -4.78 -11.22 13.68
C ALA A 93 -5.54 -10.02 14.26
N GLY A 94 -6.75 -9.79 13.74
CA GLY A 94 -7.59 -8.63 14.08
C GLY A 94 -7.92 -7.78 12.85
N GLU A 95 -8.97 -6.96 12.97
CA GLU A 95 -9.36 -6.03 11.91
C GLU A 95 -8.50 -4.77 11.97
N VAL A 96 -7.83 -4.44 10.86
CA VAL A 96 -7.06 -3.20 10.71
C VAL A 96 -7.98 -2.08 10.22
N THR A 97 -8.08 -1.03 11.00
CA THR A 97 -8.92 0.16 10.73
C THR A 97 -8.12 1.34 10.21
N ALA A 98 -6.80 1.35 10.40
CA ALA A 98 -5.92 2.37 9.86
C ALA A 98 -4.50 1.87 9.61
N VAL A 99 -3.83 2.52 8.66
CA VAL A 99 -2.37 2.53 8.57
C VAL A 99 -1.89 3.95 8.86
N GLU A 100 -0.90 4.07 9.72
CA GLU A 100 -0.20 5.32 10.04
C GLU A 100 1.27 5.19 9.64
N LEU A 101 1.80 6.16 8.90
CA LEU A 101 3.24 6.34 8.75
C LEU A 101 3.71 7.32 9.81
N VAL A 102 4.56 6.85 10.71
CA VAL A 102 5.02 7.59 11.89
C VAL A 102 6.45 8.05 11.64
N ALA A 103 6.67 9.37 11.70
CA ALA A 103 8.00 9.95 11.55
C ALA A 103 8.86 9.67 12.78
N GLU A 104 10.18 9.82 12.60
CA GLU A 104 11.12 9.89 13.70
C GLU A 104 10.67 10.93 14.75
N GLY A 105 10.54 10.50 16.00
CA GLY A 105 9.94 11.29 17.09
C GLY A 105 8.49 10.91 17.44
N GLY A 106 7.88 9.96 16.72
CA GLY A 106 6.59 9.36 17.09
C GLY A 106 5.35 10.09 16.57
N ALA A 107 5.54 11.20 15.85
CA ALA A 107 4.45 11.94 15.23
C ALA A 107 3.90 11.20 14.00
N VAL A 108 2.57 11.11 13.87
CA VAL A 108 1.94 10.58 12.66
C VAL A 108 2.12 11.58 11.53
N TRP A 109 2.87 11.20 10.50
CA TRP A 109 3.07 12.01 9.30
C TRP A 109 1.90 11.89 8.35
N SER A 110 1.44 10.66 8.09
CA SER A 110 0.30 10.38 7.22
C SER A 110 -0.52 9.17 7.70
N ARG A 111 -1.77 9.11 7.26
CA ARG A 111 -2.75 8.09 7.65
C ARG A 111 -3.69 7.70 6.52
N ALA A 112 -4.03 6.42 6.46
CA ALA A 112 -5.10 5.85 5.62
C ALA A 112 -6.19 5.23 6.51
N GLN A 113 -7.47 5.35 6.14
CA GLN A 113 -8.62 4.75 6.84
C GLN A 113 -9.22 3.61 6.01
N LEU A 114 -9.10 2.38 6.52
CA LEU A 114 -9.42 1.13 5.81
C LEU A 114 -10.86 0.64 6.06
#